data_AF-A0A382PNR5-F1
#
_entry.id   AF-A0A382PNR5-F1
#
_cell.length_a   1.000
_cell.length_b   1.000
_cell.length_c   1.000
_cell.angle_alpha   90.00
_cell.angle_beta   90.00
_cell.angle_gamma   90.00
#
_symmetry.space_group_name_H-M   'P 1'
#
loop_
_entity.id
_entity.type
_entity.pdbx_description
1 polymer ?
#
loop_
_entity_poly.entity_id
_entity_poly.type
_entity_poly.pdbx_seq_one_letter_code
_entity_poly.pdbx_strand_id
1 'polypeptide(L)' 'AKIAKEKFFKIDIRLGAEADRRAAQVEASTAATFAELKIKGAKSPAELGLPTPANFGAWWAKNATK' A
#
# COMPACT_ATOMS: atom_id res chain seq x y z
N ALA A 1 -27.78 14.63 22.04
CA ALA A 1 -26.51 15.13 21.44
C ALA A 1 -25.31 14.20 21.69
N LYS A 2 -25.43 12.87 21.51
CA LYS A 2 -24.31 11.92 21.71
C LYS A 2 -23.54 11.64 20.41
N ILE A 3 -24.21 11.78 19.25
CA ILE A 3 -23.65 11.59 17.91
C ILE A 3 -22.68 12.74 17.51
N ALA A 4 -22.87 13.94 18.09
CA ALA A 4 -22.03 15.10 17.83
C ALA A 4 -20.78 15.19 18.73
N LYS A 5 -20.40 14.14 19.47
CA LYS A 5 -19.12 14.08 20.23
C LYS A 5 -18.02 13.34 19.48
N GLU A 6 -18.34 12.53 18.48
CA GLU A 6 -17.35 12.00 17.53
C GLU A 6 -17.08 13.03 16.43
N LYS A 7 -16.69 14.23 16.87
CA LYS A 7 -16.36 15.36 16.01
C LYS A 7 -15.02 15.08 15.31
N PHE A 8 -15.16 14.59 14.09
CA PHE A 8 -14.47 15.06 12.89
C PHE A 8 -12.97 14.71 12.77
N PHE A 9 -12.73 13.74 11.90
CA PHE A 9 -11.44 13.34 11.30
C PHE A 9 -10.45 12.72 12.29
N LYS A 10 -10.44 11.38 12.36
CA LYS A 10 -9.16 10.71 12.56
C LYS A 10 -8.33 11.05 11.32
N ILE A 11 -7.48 12.05 11.50
CA ILE A 11 -6.44 12.38 10.55
C ILE A 11 -5.57 11.12 10.48
N ASP A 12 -5.80 10.25 9.49
CA ASP A 12 -4.97 9.06 9.18
C ASP A 12 -3.66 9.52 8.54
N ILE A 13 -3.02 10.52 9.16
CA ILE A 13 -1.67 10.95 8.82
C ILE A 13 -0.76 9.86 9.35
N ARG A 14 -0.16 9.14 8.41
CA ARG A 14 1.00 8.30 8.65
C ARG A 14 2.24 9.14 8.35
N LEU A 15 3.27 9.00 9.17
CA LEU A 15 4.56 9.68 9.00
C LEU A 15 5.69 8.66 9.05
N GLY A 16 6.83 9.02 8.45
CA GLY A 16 8.04 8.20 8.43
C GLY A 16 7.77 6.78 7.93
N ALA A 17 8.31 5.79 8.64
CA ALA A 17 8.25 4.38 8.26
C ALA A 17 6.82 3.84 8.04
N GLU A 18 5.82 4.35 8.77
CA GLU A 18 4.42 3.96 8.57
C GLU A 18 3.82 4.55 7.29
N ALA A 19 4.26 5.75 6.90
CA ALA A 19 3.90 6.33 5.61
C ALA A 19 4.54 5.54 4.46
N ASP A 20 5.82 5.24 4.58
CA ASP A 20 6.58 4.48 3.57
C ASP A 20 5.98 3.07 3.38
N ARG A 21 5.68 2.39 4.50
CA ARG A 21 5.02 1.09 4.48
C ARG A 21 3.67 1.16 3.77
N ARG A 22 2.87 2.19 4.05
CA ARG A 22 1.57 2.35 3.41
C ARG A 22 1.70 2.64 1.91
N ALA A 23 2.64 3.51 1.52
CA ALA A 23 2.90 3.83 0.13
C ALA A 23 3.28 2.56 -0.66
N ALA A 24 4.27 1.81 -0.17
CA ALA A 24 4.70 0.56 -0.79
C ALA A 24 3.56 -0.48 -0.87
N GLN A 25 2.68 -0.54 0.13
CA GLN A 25 1.52 -1.43 0.10
C GLN A 25 0.53 -1.05 -1.00
N VAL A 26 0.26 0.25 -1.18
CA VAL A 26 -0.64 0.76 -2.22
C VAL A 26 -0.05 0.52 -3.60
N GLU A 27 1.26 0.72 -3.78
CA GLU A 27 1.95 0.46 -5.04
C GLU A 27 1.88 -1.02 -5.43
N ALA A 28 2.20 -1.93 -4.50
CA ALA A 28 2.11 -3.37 -4.71
C ALA A 28 0.68 -3.81 -5.05
N SER A 29 -0.32 -3.25 -4.37
CA SER A 29 -1.73 -3.54 -4.65
C SER A 29 -2.16 -3.02 -6.01
N THR A 30 -1.79 -1.79 -6.35
CA THR A 30 -2.15 -1.16 -7.63
C THR A 30 -1.53 -1.89 -8.81
N ALA A 31 -0.24 -2.22 -8.73
CA ALA A 31 0.44 -2.98 -9.78
C ALA A 31 -0.20 -4.37 -9.96
N ALA A 32 -0.57 -5.04 -8.87
CA ALA A 32 -1.24 -6.33 -8.93
C ALA A 32 -2.62 -6.23 -9.58
N THR A 33 -3.43 -5.23 -9.19
CA THR A 33 -4.74 -4.98 -9.80
C THR A 33 -4.62 -4.65 -11.29
N PHE A 34 -3.65 -3.83 -11.69
CA PHE A 34 -3.46 -3.50 -13.11
C PHE A 34 -3.06 -4.72 -13.94
N ALA A 35 -2.20 -5.58 -13.39
CA ALA A 35 -1.84 -6.84 -14.03
C ALA A 35 -3.04 -7.79 -14.16
N GLU A 36 -3.84 -7.92 -13.09
CA GLU A 36 -5.06 -8.74 -13.09
C GLU A 36 -6.09 -8.27 -14.12
N LEU A 37 -6.31 -6.95 -14.19
CA LEU A 37 -7.22 -6.33 -15.15
C LEU A 37 -6.65 -6.21 -16.57
N LYS A 38 -5.39 -6.61 -16.78
CA LYS A 38 -4.68 -6.55 -18.07
C LYS A 38 -4.72 -5.15 -18.69
N ILE A 39 -4.51 -4.12 -17.86
CA ILE A 39 -4.50 -2.73 -18.32
C ILE A 39 -3.37 -2.53 -19.33
N LYS A 40 -3.69 -2.10 -20.55
CA LYS A 40 -2.73 -1.92 -21.63
C LYS A 40 -1.65 -0.91 -21.23
N GLY A 41 -0.38 -1.32 -21.31
CA GLY A 41 0.78 -0.47 -21.00
C GLY A 41 1.15 -0.41 -19.51
N ALA A 42 0.37 -1.02 -18.62
CA ALA A 42 0.76 -1.16 -17.22
C ALA A 42 1.81 -2.28 -17.06
N LYS A 43 2.79 -2.05 -16.19
CA LYS A 43 3.77 -3.07 -15.79
C LYS A 43 3.21 -3.97 -14.71
N SER A 44 3.59 -5.25 -14.74
CA SER A 44 3.28 -6.21 -13.68
C SER A 44 4.10 -5.95 -12.41
N PRO A 45 3.67 -6.46 -11.23
CA PRO A 45 4.47 -6.38 -10.02
C PRO A 45 5.90 -6.91 -10.18
N ALA A 46 6.08 -8.01 -10.90
CA ALA A 46 7.38 -8.63 -11.12
C ALA A 46 8.34 -7.73 -11.92
N GLU A 47 7.84 -7.04 -12.95
CA GLU A 47 8.63 -6.07 -13.72
C GLU A 47 9.02 -4.83 -12.93
N LEU A 48 8.27 -4.52 -11.87
CA LEU A 48 8.55 -3.42 -10.95
C LEU A 48 9.37 -3.84 -9.72
N GLY A 49 9.69 -5.13 -9.57
CA GLY A 49 10.34 -5.66 -8.36
C GLY A 49 9.45 -5.60 -7.12
N LEU A 50 8.13 -5.48 -7.29
CA LEU A 50 7.15 -5.36 -6.22
C LEU A 50 6.58 -6.74 -5.83
N PRO A 51 6.23 -6.95 -4.54
CA PRO A 51 5.59 -8.17 -4.11
C PRO A 51 4.13 -8.24 -4.56
N THR A 52 3.52 -9.42 -4.47
CA THR A 52 2.06 -9.52 -4.48
C THR A 52 1.47 -8.99 -3.16
N PRO A 53 0.20 -8.56 -3.12
CA PRO A 53 -0.43 -8.07 -1.88
C PRO A 53 -0.38 -9.08 -0.74
N ALA A 54 -0.58 -10.36 -1.03
CA ALA A 54 -0.51 -11.44 -0.05
C ALA A 54 0.90 -11.60 0.56
N ASN A 55 1.95 -11.32 -0.20
CA ASN A 55 3.34 -11.48 0.23
C ASN A 55 3.97 -10.18 0.75
N PHE A 56 3.22 -9.07 0.76
CA PHE A 56 3.73 -7.75 1.12
C PHE A 56 4.39 -7.72 2.50
N GLY A 57 3.79 -8.34 3.52
CA GLY A 57 4.34 -8.34 4.89
C GLY A 57 5.73 -8.97 4.99
N ALA A 58 5.93 -10.12 4.33
CA ALA A 58 7.22 -10.81 4.31
C ALA A 58 8.26 -10.07 3.48
N TRP A 59 7.84 -9.42 2.39
CA TRP A 59 8.71 -8.56 1.59
C TRP A 59 9.13 -7.31 2.36
N TRP A 60 8.19 -6.63 3.02
CA TRP A 60 8.47 -5.43 3.83
C TRP A 60 9.47 -5.72 4.94
N ALA A 61 9.27 -6.81 5.70
CA ALA A 61 10.17 -7.21 6.78
C ALA A 61 11.62 -7.45 6.33
N LYS A 62 11.85 -7.81 5.06
CA LYS A 62 13.19 -8.04 4.51
C LYS A 62 13.85 -6.78 3.94
N ASN A 63 13.04 -5.84 3.44
CA ASN A 63 13.53 -4.72 2.64
C ASN A 63 13.47 -3.37 3.35
N ALA A 64 12.63 -3.21 4.37
CA ALA A 64 12.44 -1.94 5.08
C ALA A 64 13.56 -1.59 6.08
N THR A 65 14.44 -2.53 6.41
CA THR A 65 15.57 -2.33 7.34
C THR A 65 16.88 -1.92 6.64
N LYS A 66 16.82 -1.02 5.66
CA LYS A 66 18.02 -0.40 5.09
C LYS A 66 18.03 1.09 5.38
#